data_AF-A0AAE3U5E7-F1
#
_entry.id   AF-A0AAE3U5E7-F1
#
_cell.length_a   1.000
_cell.length_b   1.000
_cell.length_c   1.000
_cell.angle_alpha   90.00
_cell.angle_beta   90.00
_cell.angle_gamma   90.00
#
_symmetry.space_group_name_H-M   'P 1'
#
loop_
_entity.id
_entity.type
_entity.pdbx_description
1 polymer ?
#
loop_
_entity_poly.entity_id
_entity_poly.type
_entity_poly.pdbx_seq_one_letter_code
_entity_poly.pdbx_strand_id
1 'polypeptide(L)'
;MHLSGIPATYLLRNYSIYLFYFFITQSCLSQQDTSFTIYGTIDNSPLQKVYLYRYDKRAIKVDSALIDNTSDTFILKGIASEELHYKIIFEKEGGSINLALKNEDIKIYYRINRHHSSYPRRDLSISNNPSTITLLEWEYTYANYQDSVYQLKQIIDSLKINNLDQKKIQIQEDKLLSTRINMFDYSSSIVRNTSSPVCAELCLIDCIVLMKLFPEISKSEEIENLVEFVKNKFPNTRPIQLALLSYKPLPHKTKEKIKTSFINQNSVLINLPDTVGKLTTSSFKNKYVLLDFWASWCLPCRQQNPHLISIYTKFKNKGFTIYSISIDENKEPWLQAIKQDKINIWTHVIDTRVWKSPYLNSYNITYIPYNFLIDPRGTIIAQDVSEKELDEILDKVLK
;
A
#
# COMPACT_ATOMS: atom_id res chain seq x y z
N MET A 1 -74.54 -39.76 -53.29
CA MET A 1 -74.50 -38.85 -54.45
C MET A 1 -73.70 -37.63 -54.04
N HIS A 2 -72.59 -37.40 -54.77
CA HIS A 2 -71.83 -36.16 -54.96
C HIS A 2 -71.47 -35.26 -53.76
N LEU A 3 -70.24 -34.76 -53.59
CA LEU A 3 -68.96 -34.88 -54.29
C LEU A 3 -67.93 -34.09 -53.46
N SER A 4 -66.71 -34.60 -53.35
CA SER A 4 -65.39 -33.90 -53.36
C SER A 4 -65.20 -32.62 -52.50
N GLY A 5 -64.20 -32.54 -51.62
CA GLY A 5 -62.79 -32.70 -51.98
C GLY A 5 -61.87 -33.28 -50.89
N ILE A 6 -61.01 -34.16 -51.39
CA ILE A 6 -59.88 -34.95 -50.86
C ILE A 6 -58.58 -34.09 -51.01
N PRO A 7 -57.33 -34.40 -50.55
CA PRO A 7 -56.74 -35.55 -49.80
C PRO A 7 -55.97 -35.17 -48.50
N ALA A 8 -55.84 -36.06 -47.50
CA ALA A 8 -54.85 -37.17 -47.36
C ALA A 8 -53.44 -36.65 -46.99
N THR A 9 -52.64 -37.20 -46.08
CA THR A 9 -52.54 -38.48 -45.34
C THR A 9 -51.20 -38.35 -44.56
N TYR A 10 -50.86 -38.97 -43.43
CA TYR A 10 -51.47 -39.89 -42.48
C TYR A 10 -50.49 -40.04 -41.28
N LEU A 11 -51.03 -40.51 -40.14
CA LEU A 11 -50.39 -41.33 -39.08
C LEU A 11 -49.45 -40.62 -38.07
N LEU A 12 -49.68 -40.60 -36.74
CA LEU A 12 -50.31 -41.59 -35.85
C LEU A 12 -50.88 -40.95 -34.56
N ARG A 13 -52.11 -41.36 -34.23
CA ARG A 13 -52.56 -41.98 -32.96
C ARG A 13 -52.09 -41.30 -31.63
N ASN A 14 -52.92 -40.46 -31.02
CA ASN A 14 -53.93 -40.78 -29.98
C ASN A 14 -53.40 -40.80 -28.53
N TYR A 15 -54.12 -40.04 -27.68
CA TYR A 15 -54.21 -40.10 -26.21
C TYR A 15 -52.98 -39.71 -25.37
N SER A 16 -53.11 -38.59 -24.68
CA SER A 16 -53.23 -38.56 -23.21
C SER A 16 -52.70 -37.25 -22.64
N ILE A 17 -53.53 -36.67 -21.77
CA ILE A 17 -53.25 -35.53 -20.89
C ILE A 17 -51.90 -35.75 -20.20
N TYR A 18 -50.88 -34.98 -20.58
CA TYR A 18 -49.66 -34.88 -19.80
C TYR A 18 -49.84 -33.79 -18.75
N LEU A 19 -49.94 -34.24 -17.49
CA LEU A 19 -49.57 -33.45 -16.32
C LEU A 19 -48.27 -32.70 -16.62
N PHE A 20 -48.32 -31.38 -16.57
CA PHE A 20 -47.13 -30.55 -16.54
C PHE A 20 -46.45 -30.79 -15.17
N TYR A 21 -45.60 -31.82 -15.11
CA TYR A 21 -44.58 -31.93 -14.08
C TYR A 21 -43.59 -30.80 -14.32
N PHE A 22 -43.85 -29.65 -13.68
CA PHE A 22 -42.83 -28.64 -13.49
C PHE A 22 -41.82 -29.25 -12.52
N PHE A 23 -40.76 -29.83 -13.08
CA PHE A 23 -39.58 -30.23 -12.32
C PHE A 23 -39.04 -28.95 -11.65
N ILE A 24 -39.34 -28.80 -10.36
CA ILE A 24 -38.56 -27.93 -9.47
C ILE A 24 -37.22 -28.64 -9.32
N THR A 25 -36.33 -28.47 -10.30
CA THR A 25 -34.91 -28.60 -10.01
C THR A 25 -34.57 -27.43 -9.11
N GLN A 26 -34.62 -27.66 -7.80
CA GLN A 26 -33.82 -26.90 -6.84
C GLN A 26 -32.36 -27.07 -7.26
N SER A 27 -31.91 -26.25 -8.21
CA SER A 27 -30.54 -25.82 -8.21
C SER A 27 -30.40 -24.95 -6.97
N CYS A 28 -30.00 -25.58 -5.86
CA CYS A 28 -29.25 -24.89 -4.83
C CYS A 28 -27.93 -24.44 -5.48
N LEU A 29 -28.00 -23.43 -6.36
CA LEU A 29 -26.89 -22.50 -6.50
C LEU A 29 -26.78 -21.91 -5.10
N SER A 30 -25.73 -22.29 -4.38
CA SER A 30 -25.35 -21.64 -3.14
C SER A 30 -25.42 -20.14 -3.40
N GLN A 31 -26.44 -19.48 -2.85
CA GLN A 31 -26.53 -18.03 -2.88
C GLN A 31 -25.27 -17.59 -2.14
N GLN A 32 -24.27 -17.15 -2.90
CA GLN A 32 -22.98 -16.76 -2.36
C GLN A 32 -23.30 -15.69 -1.33
N ASP A 33 -23.08 -15.97 -0.05
CA ASP A 33 -23.51 -15.07 1.01
C ASP A 33 -22.74 -13.77 0.82
N THR A 34 -23.44 -12.75 0.34
CA THR A 34 -22.91 -11.40 0.11
C THR A 34 -23.13 -10.51 1.33
N SER A 35 -23.72 -11.04 2.40
CA SER A 35 -23.97 -10.27 3.61
C SER A 35 -22.76 -10.24 4.51
N PHE A 36 -22.67 -9.20 5.33
CA PHE A 36 -21.71 -9.12 6.42
C PHE A 36 -22.37 -8.48 7.63
N THR A 37 -21.86 -8.81 8.81
CA THR A 37 -22.23 -8.23 10.09
C THR A 37 -21.01 -7.66 10.79
N ILE A 38 -21.15 -6.43 11.27
CA ILE A 38 -20.17 -5.75 12.11
C ILE A 38 -20.67 -5.83 13.55
N TYR A 39 -19.90 -6.48 14.42
CA TYR A 39 -20.13 -6.51 15.86
C TYR A 39 -19.19 -5.50 16.51
N GLY A 40 -19.74 -4.38 16.97
CA GLY A 40 -18.98 -3.32 17.61
C GLY A 40 -19.13 -3.33 19.12
N THR A 41 -18.05 -3.01 19.83
CA THR A 41 -18.03 -2.68 21.26
C THR A 41 -17.26 -1.39 21.44
N ILE A 42 -17.84 -0.43 22.18
CA ILE A 42 -17.20 0.85 22.46
C ILE A 42 -17.11 1.10 23.96
N ASP A 43 -15.89 1.07 24.48
CA ASP A 43 -15.64 1.41 25.88
C ASP A 43 -15.77 2.93 26.10
N ASN A 44 -16.61 3.33 27.05
CA ASN A 44 -16.94 4.71 27.44
C ASN A 44 -17.70 5.56 26.41
N SER A 45 -18.56 4.94 25.59
CA SER A 45 -19.43 5.67 24.65
C SER A 45 -20.58 6.39 25.36
N PRO A 46 -20.82 7.71 25.17
CA PRO A 46 -22.14 8.29 25.37
C PRO A 46 -23.24 7.55 24.57
N LEU A 47 -24.49 7.67 25.04
CA LEU A 47 -25.68 7.32 24.26
C LEU A 47 -25.66 8.06 22.93
N GLN A 48 -25.55 7.33 21.83
CA GLN A 48 -25.46 7.91 20.50
C GLN A 48 -25.88 6.93 19.40
N LYS A 49 -26.18 7.47 18.22
CA LYS A 49 -26.31 6.66 17.01
C LYS A 49 -24.95 6.41 16.36
N VAL A 50 -24.81 5.22 15.81
CA VAL A 50 -23.71 4.79 14.96
C VAL A 50 -24.26 4.54 13.57
N TYR A 51 -23.59 5.06 12.56
CA TYR A 51 -24.02 4.94 11.16
C TYR A 51 -22.98 4.18 10.35
N LEU A 52 -23.45 3.23 9.53
CA LEU A 52 -22.64 2.62 8.50
C LEU A 52 -22.90 3.32 7.17
N TYR A 53 -21.85 3.85 6.55
CA TYR A 53 -21.91 4.39 5.19
C TYR A 53 -21.05 3.55 4.25
N ARG A 54 -21.52 3.38 3.01
CA ARG A 54 -20.72 2.92 1.87
C ARG A 54 -20.33 4.13 1.03
N TYR A 55 -19.09 4.20 0.58
CA TYR A 55 -18.61 5.27 -0.28
C TYR A 55 -18.61 4.81 -1.73
N ASP A 56 -19.45 5.46 -2.53
CA ASP A 56 -19.56 5.19 -3.97
C ASP A 56 -19.86 6.52 -4.71
N LYS A 57 -18.79 7.27 -5.03
CA LYS A 57 -18.78 8.71 -5.42
C LYS A 57 -19.34 9.68 -4.36
N ARG A 58 -20.25 9.20 -3.51
CA ARG A 58 -20.85 9.88 -2.37
C ARG A 58 -21.04 8.88 -1.24
N ALA A 59 -21.21 9.37 -0.02
CA ALA A 59 -21.61 8.54 1.11
C ALA A 59 -23.06 8.08 0.94
N ILE A 60 -23.30 6.78 1.05
CA ILE A 60 -24.62 6.14 0.99
C ILE A 60 -24.84 5.47 2.34
N LYS A 61 -25.87 5.88 3.09
CA LYS A 61 -26.20 5.25 4.36
C LYS A 61 -26.65 3.81 4.11
N VAL A 62 -26.02 2.86 4.79
CA VAL A 62 -26.30 1.42 4.69
C VAL A 62 -27.13 0.97 5.86
N ASP A 63 -26.70 1.32 7.07
CA ASP A 63 -27.36 0.89 8.30
C ASP A 63 -27.11 1.90 9.44
N SER A 64 -27.81 1.73 10.56
CA SER A 64 -27.54 2.44 11.80
C SER A 64 -27.99 1.68 13.03
N ALA A 65 -27.26 1.83 14.13
CA ALA A 65 -27.57 1.25 15.43
C ALA A 65 -27.53 2.32 16.52
N LEU A 66 -28.19 2.05 17.64
CA LEU A 66 -28.09 2.85 18.86
C LEU A 66 -27.13 2.15 19.82
N ILE A 67 -26.13 2.86 20.33
CA ILE A 67 -25.39 2.41 21.51
C ILE A 67 -26.16 2.92 22.72
N ASP A 68 -26.76 1.99 23.47
CA ASP A 68 -27.47 2.31 24.70
C ASP A 68 -26.61 2.07 25.95
N ASN A 69 -27.13 2.50 27.09
CA ASN A 69 -26.43 2.48 28.38
C ASN A 69 -26.27 1.07 28.96
N THR A 70 -26.71 0.02 28.25
CA THR A 70 -26.80 -1.34 28.81
C THR A 70 -25.80 -2.32 28.21
N SER A 71 -25.31 -2.08 27.00
CA SER A 71 -24.48 -3.06 26.29
C SER A 71 -23.15 -2.54 25.78
N ASP A 72 -22.91 -1.21 25.70
CA ASP A 72 -21.73 -0.62 25.03
C ASP A 72 -21.46 -1.22 23.63
N THR A 73 -22.47 -1.85 23.03
CA THR A 73 -22.32 -2.64 21.80
C THR A 73 -23.26 -2.12 20.73
N PHE A 74 -22.92 -2.42 19.49
CA PHE A 74 -23.77 -2.17 18.34
C PHE A 74 -23.60 -3.28 17.30
N ILE A 75 -24.65 -3.50 16.51
CA ILE A 75 -24.62 -4.40 15.37
C ILE A 75 -25.02 -3.61 14.14
N LEU A 76 -24.17 -3.64 13.10
CA LEU A 76 -24.46 -3.07 11.79
C LEU A 76 -24.40 -4.18 10.75
N LYS A 77 -25.28 -4.13 9.76
CA LYS A 77 -25.36 -5.11 8.69
C LYS A 77 -25.21 -4.45 7.33
N GLY A 78 -24.68 -5.20 6.37
CA GLY A 78 -24.58 -4.74 4.99
C GLY A 78 -24.52 -5.88 4.00
N ILE A 79 -24.49 -5.49 2.73
CA ILE A 79 -24.37 -6.40 1.60
C ILE A 79 -23.28 -5.85 0.67
N ALA A 80 -22.34 -6.71 0.27
CA ALA A 80 -21.34 -6.41 -0.72
C ALA A 80 -21.01 -7.65 -1.58
N SER A 81 -21.11 -7.51 -2.90
CA SER A 81 -20.73 -8.55 -3.86
C SER A 81 -19.22 -8.57 -4.17
N GLU A 82 -18.53 -7.48 -3.84
CA GLU A 82 -17.09 -7.28 -3.95
C GLU A 82 -16.61 -6.48 -2.73
N GLU A 83 -15.29 -6.37 -2.52
CA GLU A 83 -14.76 -5.55 -1.43
C GLU A 83 -14.97 -4.06 -1.74
N LEU A 84 -15.63 -3.34 -0.83
CA LEU A 84 -16.00 -1.93 -1.00
C LEU A 84 -15.59 -1.10 0.23
N HIS A 85 -15.44 0.21 0.02
CA HIS A 85 -15.12 1.16 1.08
C HIS A 85 -16.36 1.48 1.91
N TYR A 86 -16.30 1.12 3.20
CA TYR A 86 -17.29 1.51 4.20
C TYR A 86 -16.67 2.42 5.26
N LYS A 87 -17.53 3.16 5.96
CA LYS A 87 -17.14 4.00 7.08
C LYS A 87 -18.17 3.93 8.18
N ILE A 88 -17.73 3.68 9.40
CA ILE A 88 -18.53 3.89 10.60
C ILE A 88 -18.38 5.35 11.02
N ILE A 89 -19.50 6.00 11.34
CA ILE A 89 -19.53 7.38 11.84
C ILE A 89 -20.29 7.40 13.18
N PHE A 90 -19.67 7.99 14.19
CA PHE A 90 -20.24 8.20 15.53
C PHE A 90 -20.87 9.59 15.62
N GLU A 91 -22.16 9.65 15.99
CA GLU A 91 -22.94 10.90 15.97
C GLU A 91 -22.39 11.99 16.89
N LYS A 92 -21.93 11.63 18.10
CA LYS A 92 -21.58 12.62 19.13
C LYS A 92 -20.08 12.79 19.33
N GLU A 93 -19.29 11.78 19.01
CA GLU A 93 -17.83 11.82 19.23
C GLU A 93 -17.06 12.39 18.06
N GLY A 94 -17.68 12.56 16.89
CA GLY A 94 -17.01 13.06 15.68
C GLY A 94 -15.95 12.11 15.09
N GLY A 95 -15.80 10.92 15.68
CA GLY A 95 -14.89 9.87 15.22
C GLY A 95 -15.46 9.08 14.04
N SER A 96 -14.57 8.42 13.32
CA SER A 96 -14.97 7.51 12.25
C SER A 96 -13.94 6.41 12.02
N ILE A 97 -14.39 5.28 11.50
CA ILE A 97 -13.54 4.12 11.21
C ILE A 97 -13.74 3.75 9.74
N ASN A 98 -12.68 3.77 8.95
CA ASN A 98 -12.71 3.29 7.58
C ASN A 98 -12.54 1.77 7.56
N LEU A 99 -13.31 1.11 6.67
CA LEU A 99 -13.41 -0.33 6.56
C LEU A 99 -13.34 -0.74 5.09
N ALA A 100 -12.67 -1.85 4.83
CA ALA A 100 -12.69 -2.57 3.57
C ALA A 100 -13.46 -3.88 3.79
N LEU A 101 -14.71 -3.96 3.29
CA LEU A 101 -15.61 -5.08 3.58
C LEU A 101 -16.13 -5.71 2.31
N LYS A 102 -16.23 -7.05 2.29
CA LYS A 102 -16.97 -7.81 1.28
C LYS A 102 -18.13 -8.59 1.88
N ASN A 103 -17.85 -9.76 2.45
CA ASN A 103 -18.86 -10.69 2.96
C ASN A 103 -18.42 -11.41 4.24
N GLU A 104 -17.42 -10.84 4.91
CA GLU A 104 -16.87 -11.33 6.16
C GLU A 104 -17.48 -10.59 7.37
N ASP A 105 -17.90 -11.36 8.36
CA ASP A 105 -18.27 -10.83 9.67
C ASP A 105 -17.02 -10.34 10.40
N ILE A 106 -17.11 -9.13 10.98
CA ILE A 106 -16.00 -8.51 11.68
C ILE A 106 -16.40 -8.12 13.10
N LYS A 107 -15.43 -8.18 14.02
CA LYS A 107 -15.59 -7.61 15.36
C LYS A 107 -14.67 -6.42 15.52
N ILE A 108 -15.22 -5.33 16.02
CA ILE A 108 -14.54 -4.08 16.30
C ILE A 108 -14.64 -3.81 17.78
N TYR A 109 -13.51 -3.59 18.44
CA TYR A 109 -13.46 -3.02 19.77
C TYR A 109 -12.76 -1.68 19.70
N TYR A 110 -13.40 -0.65 20.23
CA TYR A 110 -12.90 0.72 20.22
C TYR A 110 -13.01 1.31 21.63
N ARG A 111 -11.92 1.86 22.17
CA ARG A 111 -11.96 2.57 23.45
C ARG A 111 -11.82 4.07 23.22
N ILE A 112 -12.79 4.85 23.73
CA ILE A 112 -12.79 6.30 23.58
C ILE A 112 -11.84 6.92 24.60
N ASN A 113 -10.84 7.65 24.11
CA ASN A 113 -9.94 8.44 24.94
C ASN A 113 -10.14 9.93 24.70
N ARG A 114 -10.82 10.61 25.63
CA ARG A 114 -11.20 12.05 25.51
C ARG A 114 -10.01 13.01 25.56
N HIS A 115 -8.79 12.53 25.82
CA HIS A 115 -7.59 13.35 25.93
C HIS A 115 -6.69 13.36 24.69
N HIS A 116 -7.00 12.58 23.66
CA HIS A 116 -6.23 12.57 22.41
C HIS A 116 -7.03 13.24 21.29
N SER A 117 -6.72 14.51 21.02
CA SER A 117 -7.43 15.36 20.06
C SER A 117 -7.12 15.07 18.59
N SER A 118 -6.50 13.95 18.23
CA SER A 118 -6.04 13.77 16.85
C SER A 118 -6.30 12.39 16.25
N TYR A 119 -6.06 11.27 16.97
CA TYR A 119 -6.12 9.95 16.31
C TYR A 119 -6.60 8.82 17.24
N PRO A 120 -7.80 8.24 17.01
CA PRO A 120 -8.44 7.26 17.89
C PRO A 120 -7.82 5.84 17.90
N ARG A 121 -6.62 5.65 17.34
CA ARG A 121 -6.23 4.33 16.79
C ARG A 121 -5.53 3.35 17.72
N ARG A 122 -4.84 3.80 18.78
CA ARG A 122 -4.18 2.84 19.71
C ARG A 122 -5.18 1.97 20.47
N ASP A 123 -6.41 2.46 20.55
CA ASP A 123 -7.50 1.90 21.32
C ASP A 123 -8.53 1.19 20.40
N LEU A 124 -8.21 1.01 19.11
CA LEU A 124 -9.03 0.32 18.12
C LEU A 124 -8.41 -1.05 17.79
N SER A 125 -9.21 -2.10 17.90
CA SER A 125 -8.83 -3.44 17.44
C SER A 125 -9.92 -4.03 16.56
N ILE A 126 -9.50 -4.71 15.50
CA ILE A 126 -10.37 -5.35 14.53
C ILE A 126 -9.91 -6.78 14.36
N SER A 127 -10.86 -7.71 14.39
CA SER A 127 -10.61 -9.12 14.11
C SER A 127 -11.17 -9.53 12.76
N ASN A 128 -10.51 -10.50 12.13
CA ASN A 128 -10.97 -11.17 10.90
C ASN A 128 -11.06 -10.29 9.64
N ASN A 129 -10.28 -9.20 9.56
CA ASN A 129 -10.25 -8.37 8.34
C ASN A 129 -8.87 -7.74 8.09
N PRO A 130 -7.94 -8.46 7.42
CA PRO A 130 -6.61 -7.94 7.11
C PRO A 130 -6.62 -6.67 6.27
N SER A 131 -7.53 -6.56 5.29
CA SER A 131 -7.67 -5.38 4.43
C SER A 131 -7.94 -4.12 5.25
N THR A 132 -8.88 -4.19 6.20
CA THR A 132 -9.19 -3.09 7.10
C THR A 132 -8.02 -2.79 8.03
N ILE A 133 -7.31 -3.79 8.54
CA ILE A 133 -6.11 -3.57 9.37
C ILE A 133 -5.05 -2.80 8.58
N THR A 134 -4.72 -3.23 7.36
CA THR A 134 -3.77 -2.52 6.48
C THR A 134 -4.23 -1.09 6.19
N LEU A 135 -5.53 -0.89 5.93
CA LEU A 135 -6.09 0.44 5.71
C LEU A 135 -5.87 1.35 6.93
N LEU A 136 -6.15 0.84 8.13
CA LEU A 136 -6.01 1.61 9.37
C LEU A 136 -4.56 1.90 9.74
N GLU A 137 -3.65 0.97 9.46
CA GLU A 137 -2.20 1.17 9.61
C GLU A 137 -1.67 2.25 8.67
N TRP A 138 -2.12 2.23 7.41
CA TRP A 138 -1.78 3.25 6.43
C TRP A 138 -2.23 4.63 6.91
N GLU A 139 -3.49 4.79 7.26
CA GLU A 139 -4.01 6.08 7.71
C GLU A 139 -3.35 6.57 9.03
N TYR A 140 -2.95 5.67 9.93
CA TYR A 140 -2.21 6.05 11.15
C TYR A 140 -0.84 6.62 10.81
N THR A 141 -0.10 5.93 9.94
CA THR A 141 1.23 6.36 9.53
C THR A 141 1.15 7.65 8.70
N TYR A 142 0.17 7.72 7.81
CA TYR A 142 -0.11 8.89 6.99
C TYR A 142 -0.42 10.13 7.83
N ALA A 143 -1.25 9.98 8.88
CA ALA A 143 -1.52 11.02 9.85
C ALA A 143 -0.24 11.56 10.55
N ASN A 144 0.67 10.69 10.97
CA ASN A 144 1.93 11.11 11.59
C ASN A 144 2.80 11.93 10.63
N TYR A 145 2.78 11.60 9.34
CA TYR A 145 3.43 12.42 8.34
C TYR A 145 2.73 13.77 8.15
N GLN A 146 1.40 13.82 8.14
CA GLN A 146 0.64 15.08 8.05
C GLN A 146 0.95 16.00 9.22
N ASP A 147 1.03 15.46 10.44
CA ASP A 147 1.45 16.20 11.63
C ASP A 147 2.87 16.76 11.46
N SER A 148 3.80 15.93 10.95
CA SER A 148 5.19 16.35 10.68
C SER A 148 5.26 17.47 9.64
N VAL A 149 4.49 17.37 8.56
CA VAL A 149 4.34 18.41 7.53
C VAL A 149 3.80 19.71 8.13
N TYR A 150 2.80 19.61 9.00
CA TYR A 150 2.21 20.76 9.68
C TYR A 150 3.23 21.47 10.59
N GLN A 151 3.97 20.71 11.41
CA GLN A 151 5.01 21.26 12.27
C GLN A 151 6.14 21.92 11.46
N LEU A 152 6.61 21.28 10.39
CA LEU A 152 7.64 21.85 9.52
C LEU A 152 7.18 23.16 8.87
N LYS A 153 5.92 23.25 8.43
CA LYS A 153 5.34 24.49 7.90
C LYS A 153 5.34 25.60 8.95
N GLN A 154 4.90 25.33 10.18
CA GLN A 154 4.92 26.33 11.26
C GLN A 154 6.34 26.84 11.54
N ILE A 155 7.33 25.95 11.54
CA ILE A 155 8.73 26.32 11.73
C ILE A 155 9.20 27.22 10.57
N ILE A 156 8.93 26.83 9.32
CA ILE A 156 9.30 27.63 8.13
C ILE A 156 8.67 29.03 8.18
N ASP A 157 7.38 29.11 8.50
CA ASP A 157 6.66 30.37 8.59
C ASP A 157 7.24 31.26 9.69
N SER A 158 7.54 30.69 10.87
CA SER A 158 8.23 31.40 11.96
C SER A 158 9.61 31.89 11.56
N LEU A 159 10.40 31.08 10.85
CA LEU A 159 11.74 31.47 10.38
C LEU A 159 11.68 32.62 9.37
N LYS A 160 10.70 32.59 8.46
CA LYS A 160 10.47 33.63 7.45
C LYS A 160 10.04 34.96 8.09
N ILE A 161 9.14 34.92 9.08
CA ILE A 161 8.66 36.13 9.80
C ILE A 161 9.82 36.82 10.54
N ASN A 162 10.73 36.04 11.12
CA ASN A 162 11.83 36.57 11.93
C ASN A 162 13.06 37.03 11.10
N ASN A 163 12.96 37.09 9.76
CA ASN A 163 14.08 37.40 8.84
C ASN A 163 15.35 36.59 9.11
N LEU A 164 15.19 35.31 9.49
CA LEU A 164 16.31 34.44 9.83
C LEU A 164 17.06 33.95 8.58
N ASP A 165 18.32 33.56 8.80
CA ASP A 165 19.26 33.03 7.80
C ASP A 165 18.60 32.12 6.74
N GLN A 166 18.67 32.53 5.47
CA GLN A 166 18.11 31.80 4.32
C GLN A 166 18.54 30.33 4.28
N LYS A 167 19.75 30.02 4.77
CA LYS A 167 20.24 28.64 4.82
C LYS A 167 19.40 27.78 5.77
N LYS A 168 18.94 28.33 6.90
CA LYS A 168 18.08 27.62 7.86
C LYS A 168 16.69 27.38 7.27
N ILE A 169 16.14 28.34 6.55
CA ILE A 169 14.86 28.20 5.85
C ILE A 169 14.95 27.07 4.81
N GLN A 170 15.99 27.09 3.97
CA GLN A 170 16.19 26.08 2.94
C GLN A 170 16.30 24.66 3.53
N ILE A 171 16.98 24.49 4.67
CA ILE A 171 17.08 23.19 5.36
C ILE A 171 15.68 22.67 5.75
N GLN A 172 14.79 23.53 6.26
CA GLN A 172 13.44 23.09 6.63
C GLN A 172 12.56 22.85 5.41
N GLU A 173 12.70 23.63 4.34
CA GLU A 173 12.01 23.40 3.07
C GLU A 173 12.42 22.08 2.42
N ASP A 174 13.71 21.73 2.47
CA ASP A 174 14.23 20.44 2.02
C ASP A 174 13.61 19.28 2.84
N LYS A 175 13.52 19.44 4.17
CA LYS A 175 12.86 18.44 5.05
C LYS A 175 11.37 18.31 4.79
N LEU A 176 10.71 19.41 4.48
CA LEU A 176 9.29 19.41 4.12
C LEU A 176 9.07 18.65 2.81
N LEU A 177 9.93 18.86 1.82
CA LEU A 177 9.89 18.11 0.56
C LEU A 177 10.20 16.62 0.79
N SER A 178 11.25 16.28 1.54
CA SER A 178 11.58 14.87 1.84
C SER A 178 10.44 14.16 2.58
N THR A 179 9.79 14.84 3.53
CA THR A 179 8.62 14.30 4.25
C THR A 179 7.47 14.00 3.29
N ARG A 180 7.18 14.90 2.33
CA ARG A 180 6.14 14.66 1.31
C ARG A 180 6.47 13.53 0.35
N ILE A 181 7.74 13.41 -0.04
CA ILE A 181 8.22 12.29 -0.86
C ILE A 181 8.02 10.97 -0.10
N ASN A 182 8.37 10.94 1.19
CA ASN A 182 8.19 9.76 2.03
C ASN A 182 6.70 9.41 2.22
N MET A 183 5.81 10.40 2.34
CA MET A 183 4.36 10.18 2.33
C MET A 183 3.90 9.50 1.05
N PHE A 184 4.34 10.01 -0.11
CA PHE A 184 4.01 9.46 -1.41
C PHE A 184 4.53 8.01 -1.53
N ASP A 185 5.79 7.76 -1.14
CA ASP A 185 6.41 6.44 -1.23
C ASP A 185 5.73 5.42 -0.33
N TYR A 186 5.33 5.85 0.87
CA TYR A 186 4.57 5.01 1.76
C TYR A 186 3.23 4.61 1.13
N SER A 187 2.43 5.55 0.64
CA SER A 187 1.16 5.25 -0.04
C SER A 187 1.37 4.39 -1.30
N SER A 188 2.37 4.70 -2.13
CA SER A 188 2.76 3.91 -3.32
C SER A 188 3.08 2.46 -2.95
N SER A 189 3.81 2.26 -1.85
CA SER A 189 4.17 0.91 -1.39
C SER A 189 2.95 0.09 -0.97
N ILE A 190 1.95 0.71 -0.32
CA ILE A 190 0.70 0.04 0.03
C ILE A 190 -0.05 -0.36 -1.24
N VAL A 191 -0.13 0.53 -2.24
CA VAL A 191 -0.75 0.22 -3.54
C VAL A 191 -0.12 -1.02 -4.19
N ARG A 192 1.22 -1.13 -4.17
CA ARG A 192 1.96 -2.24 -4.77
C ARG A 192 1.71 -3.57 -4.05
N ASN A 193 1.70 -3.55 -2.71
CA ASN A 193 1.74 -4.76 -1.90
C ASN A 193 0.35 -5.26 -1.46
N THR A 194 -0.64 -4.37 -1.35
CA THR A 194 -1.97 -4.76 -0.83
C THR A 194 -2.69 -5.75 -1.73
N SER A 195 -3.45 -6.69 -1.16
CA SER A 195 -4.42 -7.54 -1.84
C SER A 195 -5.84 -6.94 -1.84
N SER A 196 -6.03 -5.79 -1.21
CA SER A 196 -7.31 -5.10 -1.08
C SER A 196 -7.48 -4.03 -2.17
N PRO A 197 -8.51 -4.11 -3.04
CA PRO A 197 -8.83 -3.03 -3.97
C PRO A 197 -9.21 -1.72 -3.25
N VAL A 198 -9.77 -1.77 -2.04
CA VAL A 198 -10.09 -0.57 -1.24
C VAL A 198 -8.82 0.13 -0.73
N CYS A 199 -7.85 -0.63 -0.20
CA CYS A 199 -6.56 -0.06 0.16
C CYS A 199 -5.86 0.57 -1.05
N ALA A 200 -5.88 -0.13 -2.19
CA ALA A 200 -5.29 0.36 -3.43
C ALA A 200 -5.99 1.64 -3.93
N GLU A 201 -7.32 1.71 -3.86
CA GLU A 201 -8.09 2.91 -4.19
C GLU A 201 -7.64 4.11 -3.36
N LEU A 202 -7.70 4.00 -2.02
CA LEU A 202 -7.48 5.13 -1.13
C LEU A 202 -6.03 5.62 -1.16
N CYS A 203 -5.06 4.69 -1.20
CA CYS A 203 -3.64 5.04 -1.29
C CYS A 203 -3.28 5.63 -2.67
N LEU A 204 -3.89 5.14 -3.76
CA LEU A 204 -3.66 5.72 -5.08
C LEU A 204 -4.25 7.13 -5.20
N ILE A 205 -5.47 7.35 -4.69
CA ILE A 205 -6.07 8.69 -4.62
C ILE A 205 -5.14 9.63 -3.85
N ASP A 206 -4.59 9.18 -2.73
CA ASP A 206 -3.63 9.97 -1.96
C ASP A 206 -2.37 10.34 -2.77
N CYS A 207 -1.72 9.37 -3.43
CA CYS A 207 -0.58 9.64 -4.31
C CYS A 207 -0.92 10.71 -5.37
N ILE A 208 -2.10 10.59 -6.01
CA ILE A 208 -2.59 11.55 -7.02
C ILE A 208 -2.79 12.93 -6.42
N VAL A 209 -3.41 13.02 -5.24
CA VAL A 209 -3.68 14.30 -4.56
C VAL A 209 -2.37 14.96 -4.11
N LEU A 210 -1.45 14.21 -3.50
CA LEU A 210 -0.15 14.72 -3.08
C LEU A 210 0.61 15.33 -4.26
N MET A 211 0.74 14.60 -5.36
CA MET A 211 1.42 15.09 -6.55
C MET A 211 0.71 16.30 -7.18
N LYS A 212 -0.63 16.34 -7.17
CA LYS A 212 -1.40 17.48 -7.68
C LYS A 212 -1.19 18.74 -6.84
N LEU A 213 -1.14 18.61 -5.52
CA LEU A 213 -0.95 19.72 -4.60
C LEU A 213 0.51 20.15 -4.49
N PHE A 214 1.44 19.23 -4.70
CA PHE A 214 2.89 19.42 -4.53
C PHE A 214 3.66 18.87 -5.74
N PRO A 215 3.62 19.57 -6.90
CA PRO A 215 4.29 19.11 -8.12
C PRO A 215 5.80 18.92 -7.97
N GLU A 216 6.43 19.56 -6.98
CA GLU A 216 7.84 19.42 -6.63
C GLU A 216 8.22 17.99 -6.18
N ILE A 217 7.26 17.14 -5.81
CA ILE A 217 7.48 15.70 -5.56
C ILE A 217 7.99 15.01 -6.83
N SER A 218 7.58 15.47 -8.03
CA SER A 218 8.11 15.03 -9.33
C SER A 218 8.01 13.51 -9.60
N LYS A 219 6.89 12.86 -9.22
CA LYS A 219 6.63 11.42 -9.38
C LYS A 219 5.52 11.07 -10.38
N SER A 220 5.36 11.86 -11.45
CA SER A 220 4.26 11.65 -12.42
C SER A 220 4.33 10.31 -13.15
N GLU A 221 5.53 9.87 -13.56
CA GLU A 221 5.71 8.54 -14.18
C GLU A 221 5.36 7.41 -13.20
N GLU A 222 5.65 7.60 -11.92
CA GLU A 222 5.30 6.61 -10.91
C GLU A 222 3.78 6.49 -10.75
N ILE A 223 3.04 7.62 -10.78
CA ILE A 223 1.57 7.55 -10.76
C ILE A 223 1.03 6.80 -11.97
N GLU A 224 1.56 7.03 -13.17
CA GLU A 224 1.14 6.28 -14.36
C GLU A 224 1.39 4.79 -14.21
N ASN A 225 2.56 4.42 -13.71
CA ASN A 225 2.91 3.02 -13.43
C ASN A 225 1.98 2.42 -12.37
N LEU A 226 1.64 3.16 -11.31
CA LEU A 226 0.70 2.72 -10.27
C LEU A 226 -0.72 2.57 -10.83
N VAL A 227 -1.18 3.51 -11.66
CA VAL A 227 -2.49 3.45 -12.33
C VAL A 227 -2.59 2.21 -13.20
N GLU A 228 -1.56 1.92 -14.01
CA GLU A 228 -1.54 0.73 -14.84
C GLU A 228 -1.44 -0.56 -13.99
N PHE A 229 -0.63 -0.52 -12.94
CA PHE A 229 -0.50 -1.62 -11.99
C PHE A 229 -1.84 -1.98 -11.33
N VAL A 230 -2.59 -1.02 -10.79
CA VAL A 230 -3.87 -1.30 -10.12
C VAL A 230 -4.95 -1.77 -11.09
N LYS A 231 -4.95 -1.27 -12.33
CA LYS A 231 -5.88 -1.75 -13.37
C LYS A 231 -5.66 -3.22 -13.67
N ASN A 232 -4.40 -3.65 -13.73
CA ASN A 232 -4.03 -5.03 -13.99
C ASN A 232 -4.23 -5.93 -12.78
N LYS A 233 -3.93 -5.45 -11.56
CA LYS A 233 -4.07 -6.22 -10.31
C LYS A 233 -5.52 -6.40 -9.88
N PHE A 234 -6.37 -5.38 -10.06
CA PHE A 234 -7.76 -5.36 -9.62
C PHE A 234 -8.72 -5.03 -10.78
N PRO A 235 -8.75 -5.86 -11.84
CA PRO A 235 -9.48 -5.55 -13.05
C PRO A 235 -10.98 -5.39 -12.76
N ASN A 236 -11.57 -4.31 -13.26
CA ASN A 236 -13.01 -4.00 -13.19
C ASN A 236 -13.62 -3.87 -11.79
N THR A 237 -12.82 -3.80 -10.74
CA THR A 237 -13.32 -3.56 -9.37
C THR A 237 -13.87 -2.14 -9.20
N ARG A 238 -14.92 -1.98 -8.39
CA ARG A 238 -15.52 -0.66 -8.13
C ARG A 238 -14.53 0.33 -7.48
N PRO A 239 -13.73 -0.05 -6.46
CA PRO A 239 -12.73 0.83 -5.85
C PRO A 239 -11.76 1.44 -6.88
N ILE A 240 -11.21 0.62 -7.79
CA ILE A 240 -10.28 1.14 -8.80
C ILE A 240 -10.97 2.06 -9.80
N GLN A 241 -12.21 1.76 -10.20
CA GLN A 241 -12.98 2.68 -11.04
C GLN A 241 -13.13 4.06 -10.37
N LEU A 242 -13.39 4.09 -9.05
CA LEU A 242 -13.51 5.33 -8.28
C LEU A 242 -12.20 6.10 -8.21
N ALA A 243 -11.07 5.43 -7.94
CA ALA A 243 -9.75 6.05 -7.95
C ALA A 243 -9.44 6.74 -9.28
N LEU A 244 -9.79 6.09 -10.39
CA LEU A 244 -9.52 6.59 -11.74
C LEU A 244 -10.40 7.78 -12.15
N LEU A 245 -11.54 8.03 -11.49
CA LEU A 245 -12.33 9.25 -11.75
C LEU A 245 -11.57 10.53 -11.38
N SER A 246 -10.70 10.42 -10.37
CA SER A 246 -9.88 11.53 -9.87
C SER A 246 -8.58 11.69 -10.67
N TYR A 247 -8.21 10.68 -11.46
CA TYR A 247 -6.99 10.68 -12.26
C TYR A 247 -7.19 11.42 -13.59
N LYS A 248 -6.38 12.46 -13.80
CA LYS A 248 -6.14 13.04 -15.11
C LYS A 248 -4.65 12.92 -15.39
N PRO A 249 -4.23 12.36 -16.54
CA PRO A 249 -2.81 12.32 -16.90
C PRO A 249 -2.25 13.73 -16.81
N LEU A 250 -1.21 13.91 -16.00
CA LEU A 250 -0.55 15.20 -15.93
C LEU A 250 0.25 15.40 -17.22
N PRO A 251 0.32 16.63 -17.76
CA PRO A 251 1.18 16.91 -18.90
C PRO A 251 2.63 16.61 -18.49
N HIS A 252 3.24 15.60 -19.10
CA HIS A 252 4.66 15.37 -18.96
C HIS A 252 5.39 16.65 -19.41
N LYS A 253 6.22 17.23 -18.54
CA LYS A 253 7.46 17.82 -19.06
C LYS A 253 8.21 16.63 -19.61
N THR A 254 8.15 16.44 -20.93
CA THR A 254 8.83 15.39 -21.69
C THR A 254 10.32 15.42 -21.38
N LYS A 255 10.73 14.75 -20.31
CA LYS A 255 11.99 14.04 -20.30
C LYS A 255 11.67 12.73 -20.98
N GLU A 256 12.24 12.56 -22.17
CA GLU A 256 12.12 11.34 -22.94
C GLU A 256 12.29 10.13 -22.04
N LYS A 257 11.39 9.17 -22.23
CA LYS A 257 11.28 7.90 -21.55
C LYS A 257 12.47 7.01 -21.95
N ILE A 258 13.68 7.37 -21.52
CA ILE A 258 14.76 6.40 -21.40
C ILE A 258 14.59 5.84 -19.99
N LYS A 259 13.88 4.71 -19.89
CA LYS A 259 14.08 3.79 -18.76
C LYS A 259 15.54 3.37 -18.90
N THR A 260 16.45 4.12 -18.28
CA THR A 260 17.88 3.83 -18.37
C THR A 260 18.10 2.51 -17.64
N SER A 261 18.05 1.42 -18.40
CA SER A 261 18.35 0.09 -17.90
C SER A 261 19.82 0.07 -17.54
N PHE A 262 20.12 -0.17 -16.27
CA PHE A 262 21.48 -0.36 -15.80
C PHE A 262 21.97 -1.80 -16.02
N ILE A 263 21.10 -2.69 -16.51
CA ILE A 263 21.45 -4.07 -16.83
C ILE A 263 22.60 -4.10 -17.85
N ASN A 264 23.59 -4.95 -17.61
CA ASN A 264 24.85 -5.07 -18.34
C ASN A 264 25.81 -3.87 -18.24
N GLN A 265 25.51 -2.88 -17.39
CA GLN A 265 26.45 -1.80 -17.05
C GLN A 265 27.28 -2.19 -15.83
N ASN A 266 28.48 -1.61 -15.72
CA ASN A 266 29.27 -1.74 -14.50
C ASN A 266 28.66 -0.91 -13.38
N SER A 267 28.57 -1.49 -12.19
CA SER A 267 28.13 -0.80 -10.99
C SER A 267 29.08 0.36 -10.65
N VAL A 268 28.51 1.50 -10.28
CA VAL A 268 29.26 2.61 -9.68
C VAL A 268 29.76 2.17 -8.30
N LEU A 269 31.06 2.35 -8.06
CA LEU A 269 31.67 2.06 -6.76
C LEU A 269 31.15 3.05 -5.71
N ILE A 270 30.55 2.53 -4.65
CA ILE A 270 30.03 3.32 -3.53
C ILE A 270 31.01 3.20 -2.38
N ASN A 271 31.40 4.33 -1.81
CA ASN A 271 32.24 4.39 -0.61
C ASN A 271 31.58 5.31 0.41
N LEU A 272 31.10 4.74 1.51
CA LEU A 272 30.30 5.41 2.54
C LEU A 272 30.68 4.91 3.94
N PRO A 273 30.45 5.70 4.99
CA PRO A 273 30.72 5.28 6.36
C PRO A 273 29.78 4.15 6.79
N ASP A 274 30.36 3.12 7.41
CA ASP A 274 29.65 1.99 8.01
C ASP A 274 29.13 2.30 9.42
N THR A 275 28.64 1.27 10.12
CA THR A 275 28.07 1.38 11.48
C THR A 275 29.07 1.89 12.52
N VAL A 276 30.37 1.71 12.31
CA VAL A 276 31.44 2.24 13.18
C VAL A 276 32.09 3.51 12.63
N GLY A 277 31.60 4.02 11.48
CA GLY A 277 32.10 5.23 10.83
C GLY A 277 33.29 5.01 9.91
N LYS A 278 33.67 3.75 9.64
CA LYS A 278 34.73 3.42 8.70
C LYS A 278 34.20 3.45 7.26
N LEU A 279 34.94 4.09 6.36
CA LEU A 279 34.62 4.05 4.94
C LEU A 279 34.71 2.62 4.42
N THR A 280 33.58 2.11 3.91
CA THR A 280 33.44 0.76 3.36
C THR A 280 32.96 0.87 1.92
N THR A 281 33.51 0.02 1.06
CA THR A 281 33.23 0.04 -0.39
C THR A 281 32.26 -1.05 -0.80
N SER A 282 31.43 -0.79 -1.81
CA SER A 282 30.55 -1.79 -2.43
C SER A 282 31.27 -2.86 -3.28
N SER A 283 32.60 -2.78 -3.44
CA SER A 283 33.38 -3.76 -4.21
C SER A 283 33.69 -5.01 -3.39
N PHE A 284 32.84 -6.04 -3.53
CA PHE A 284 33.13 -7.38 -3.01
C PHE A 284 33.61 -8.27 -4.15
N LYS A 285 34.93 -8.35 -4.32
CA LYS A 285 35.54 -9.21 -5.35
C LYS A 285 35.02 -10.64 -5.23
N ASN A 286 34.73 -11.25 -6.38
CA ASN A 286 34.31 -12.66 -6.50
C ASN A 286 32.98 -13.00 -5.79
N LYS A 287 32.13 -12.01 -5.51
CA LYS A 287 30.80 -12.24 -4.92
C LYS A 287 29.70 -11.59 -5.76
N TYR A 288 28.53 -12.22 -5.77
CA TYR A 288 27.29 -11.53 -6.10
C TYR A 288 26.95 -10.58 -4.95
N VAL A 289 26.57 -9.36 -5.28
CA VAL A 289 26.24 -8.30 -4.31
C VAL A 289 24.82 -7.84 -4.57
N LEU A 290 23.94 -7.99 -3.59
CA LEU A 290 22.69 -7.24 -3.58
C LEU A 290 22.98 -5.84 -3.02
N LEU A 291 22.91 -4.84 -3.89
CA LEU A 291 22.96 -3.45 -3.52
C LEU A 291 21.55 -2.99 -3.12
N ASP A 292 21.33 -2.79 -1.84
CA ASP A 292 20.00 -2.55 -1.26
C ASP A 292 19.88 -1.10 -0.75
N PHE A 293 18.91 -0.34 -1.25
CA PHE A 293 18.67 1.05 -0.85
C PHE A 293 17.45 1.12 0.07
N TRP A 294 17.66 1.59 1.29
CA TRP A 294 16.65 1.54 2.35
C TRP A 294 16.75 2.73 3.32
N ALA A 295 15.87 2.77 4.31
CA ALA A 295 15.96 3.69 5.45
C ALA A 295 15.23 3.15 6.67
N SER A 296 15.59 3.62 7.87
CA SER A 296 14.97 3.21 9.13
C SER A 296 13.46 3.48 9.18
N TRP A 297 13.03 4.57 8.50
CA TRP A 297 11.65 5.02 8.39
C TRP A 297 10.88 4.39 7.22
N CYS A 298 11.54 3.61 6.37
CA CYS A 298 10.90 2.92 5.24
C CYS A 298 10.30 1.59 5.70
N LEU A 299 9.03 1.59 6.12
CA LEU A 299 8.34 0.38 6.59
C LEU A 299 8.40 -0.81 5.60
N PRO A 300 8.19 -0.64 4.28
CA PRO A 300 8.30 -1.75 3.33
C PRO A 300 9.71 -2.33 3.26
N CYS A 301 10.75 -1.49 3.33
CA CYS A 301 12.13 -1.96 3.42
C CYS A 301 12.33 -2.84 4.66
N ARG A 302 11.79 -2.40 5.81
CA ARG A 302 11.81 -3.16 7.08
C ARG A 302 11.05 -4.48 6.97
N GLN A 303 9.94 -4.51 6.22
CA GLN A 303 9.16 -5.73 5.97
C GLN A 303 9.89 -6.74 5.08
N GLN A 304 10.79 -6.30 4.20
CA GLN A 304 11.63 -7.18 3.36
C GLN A 304 12.80 -7.80 4.13
N ASN A 305 13.23 -7.21 5.25
CA ASN A 305 14.40 -7.66 6.00
C ASN A 305 14.35 -9.13 6.46
N PRO A 306 13.22 -9.70 6.93
CA PRO A 306 13.13 -11.13 7.21
C PRO A 306 13.45 -12.02 6.00
N HIS A 307 13.01 -11.64 4.79
CA HIS A 307 13.35 -12.33 3.56
C HIS A 307 14.85 -12.17 3.24
N LEU A 308 15.40 -10.95 3.35
CA LEU A 308 16.82 -10.69 3.15
C LEU A 308 17.73 -11.50 4.10
N ILE A 309 17.30 -11.70 5.36
CA ILE A 309 17.97 -12.58 6.32
C ILE A 309 17.98 -14.04 5.83
N SER A 310 16.84 -14.51 5.31
CA SER A 310 16.71 -15.87 4.76
C SER A 310 17.68 -16.10 3.59
N ILE A 311 17.67 -15.24 2.58
CA ILE A 311 18.54 -15.37 1.41
C ILE A 311 20.02 -15.21 1.78
N TYR A 312 20.36 -14.25 2.66
CA TYR A 312 21.74 -14.06 3.08
C TYR A 312 22.24 -15.31 3.81
N THR A 313 21.42 -15.88 4.69
CA THR A 313 21.75 -17.13 5.40
C THR A 313 21.96 -18.29 4.43
N LYS A 314 21.09 -18.43 3.42
CA LYS A 314 21.16 -19.48 2.40
C LYS A 314 22.39 -19.37 1.50
N PHE A 315 22.77 -18.16 1.08
CA PHE A 315 23.76 -17.95 0.01
C PHE A 315 25.10 -17.32 0.45
N LYS A 316 25.27 -16.81 1.68
CA LYS A 316 26.52 -16.13 2.11
C LYS A 316 27.78 -16.97 1.91
N ASN A 317 27.68 -18.30 2.04
CA ASN A 317 28.79 -19.24 1.86
C ASN A 317 28.98 -19.69 0.40
N LYS A 318 28.07 -19.28 -0.51
CA LYS A 318 28.11 -19.57 -1.94
C LYS A 318 28.59 -18.38 -2.77
N GLY A 319 29.21 -17.38 -2.15
CA GLY A 319 29.67 -16.18 -2.84
C GLY A 319 28.61 -15.10 -3.02
N PHE A 320 27.64 -15.00 -2.10
CA PHE A 320 26.70 -13.89 -2.03
C PHE A 320 26.99 -12.95 -0.86
N THR A 321 26.64 -11.68 -1.00
CA THR A 321 26.55 -10.74 0.12
C THR A 321 25.51 -9.66 -0.16
N ILE A 322 25.08 -8.97 0.89
CA ILE A 322 24.24 -7.78 0.80
C ILE A 322 25.08 -6.57 1.22
N TYR A 323 24.93 -5.48 0.48
CA TYR A 323 25.47 -4.17 0.81
C TYR A 323 24.32 -3.17 0.86
N SER A 324 23.87 -2.87 2.07
CA SER A 324 22.70 -2.03 2.32
C SER A 324 23.12 -0.57 2.54
N ILE A 325 22.54 0.34 1.78
CA ILE A 325 22.78 1.78 1.81
C ILE A 325 21.56 2.45 2.39
N SER A 326 21.72 2.99 3.59
CA SER A 326 20.70 3.82 4.22
C SER A 326 20.76 5.25 3.71
N ILE A 327 19.59 5.83 3.47
CA ILE A 327 19.40 7.26 3.18
C ILE A 327 18.81 8.01 4.39
N ASP A 328 19.03 7.51 5.60
CA ASP A 328 18.64 8.19 6.83
C ASP A 328 19.38 9.52 7.03
N GLU A 329 18.67 10.55 7.46
CA GLU A 329 19.29 11.84 7.83
C GLU A 329 20.24 11.72 9.03
N ASN A 330 19.96 10.77 9.92
CA ASN A 330 20.65 10.61 11.19
C ASN A 330 21.08 9.17 11.42
N LYS A 331 22.28 8.99 11.99
CA LYS A 331 22.87 7.69 12.25
C LYS A 331 22.08 6.87 13.30
N GLU A 332 21.54 7.54 14.33
CA GLU A 332 20.93 6.85 15.48
C GLU A 332 19.68 6.02 15.11
N PRO A 333 18.65 6.57 14.41
CA PRO A 333 17.50 5.78 13.96
C PRO A 333 17.90 4.59 13.08
N TRP A 334 18.89 4.78 12.21
CA TRP A 334 19.45 3.73 11.35
C TRP A 334 20.08 2.59 12.16
N LEU A 335 20.93 2.90 13.13
CA LEU A 335 21.54 1.88 14.01
C LEU A 335 20.49 1.15 14.84
N GLN A 336 19.48 1.87 15.34
CA GLN A 336 18.37 1.26 16.07
C GLN A 336 17.57 0.31 15.17
N ALA A 337 17.27 0.71 13.93
CA ALA A 337 16.59 -0.14 12.96
C ALA A 337 17.38 -1.41 12.63
N ILE A 338 18.69 -1.30 12.37
CA ILE A 338 19.57 -2.46 12.14
C ILE A 338 19.46 -3.47 13.29
N LYS A 339 19.51 -2.96 14.53
CA LYS A 339 19.44 -3.80 15.74
C LYS A 339 18.06 -4.43 15.91
N GLN A 340 16.99 -3.67 15.73
CA GLN A 340 15.61 -4.14 15.89
C GLN A 340 15.28 -5.24 14.87
N ASP A 341 15.72 -5.08 13.63
CA ASP A 341 15.50 -6.05 12.56
C ASP A 341 16.48 -7.21 12.55
N LYS A 342 17.52 -7.16 13.39
CA LYS A 342 18.56 -8.19 13.46
C LYS A 342 19.30 -8.38 12.14
N ILE A 343 19.50 -7.28 11.40
CA ILE A 343 20.19 -7.24 10.10
C ILE A 343 21.66 -6.84 10.22
N ASN A 344 22.24 -6.90 11.42
CA ASN A 344 23.66 -6.64 11.69
C ASN A 344 24.61 -7.75 11.18
N ILE A 345 24.13 -8.61 10.28
CA ILE A 345 24.84 -9.79 9.76
C ILE A 345 25.44 -9.58 8.36
N TRP A 346 25.16 -8.44 7.71
CA TRP A 346 25.81 -8.01 6.47
C TRP A 346 26.26 -6.54 6.55
N THR A 347 26.84 -6.02 5.46
CA THR A 347 27.41 -4.68 5.44
C THR A 347 26.31 -3.62 5.30
N HIS A 348 26.32 -2.66 6.22
CA HIS A 348 25.47 -1.47 6.18
C HIS A 348 26.33 -0.22 6.12
N VAL A 349 25.95 0.71 5.25
CA VAL A 349 26.51 2.06 5.18
C VAL A 349 25.40 3.10 5.14
N ILE A 350 25.73 4.36 5.43
CA ILE A 350 24.76 5.47 5.47
C ILE A 350 25.24 6.66 4.63
N ASP A 351 24.32 7.27 3.90
CA ASP A 351 24.51 8.57 3.27
C ASP A 351 23.50 9.59 3.82
N THR A 352 23.95 10.44 4.74
CA THR A 352 23.10 11.42 5.43
C THR A 352 22.65 12.58 4.53
N ARG A 353 23.06 12.61 3.27
CA ARG A 353 22.54 13.55 2.26
C ARG A 353 21.14 13.14 1.75
N VAL A 354 20.63 11.98 2.16
CA VAL A 354 19.28 11.51 1.80
C VAL A 354 19.12 11.49 0.28
N TRP A 355 18.04 12.08 -0.24
CA TRP A 355 17.72 12.22 -1.67
C TRP A 355 18.71 13.10 -2.45
N LYS A 356 19.61 13.84 -1.77
CA LYS A 356 20.70 14.59 -2.41
C LYS A 356 21.97 13.76 -2.58
N SER A 357 21.94 12.47 -2.26
CA SER A 357 23.08 11.58 -2.44
C SER A 357 23.50 11.52 -3.93
N PRO A 358 24.78 11.74 -4.25
CA PRO A 358 25.28 11.56 -5.61
C PRO A 358 25.18 10.09 -6.06
N TYR A 359 25.14 9.14 -5.11
CA TYR A 359 24.99 7.73 -5.43
C TYR A 359 23.56 7.40 -5.90
N LEU A 360 22.53 7.93 -5.25
CA LEU A 360 21.14 7.81 -5.75
C LEU A 360 21.02 8.37 -7.16
N ASN A 361 21.60 9.55 -7.41
CA ASN A 361 21.62 10.16 -8.75
C ASN A 361 22.35 9.27 -9.77
N SER A 362 23.49 8.67 -9.41
CA SER A 362 24.24 7.80 -10.34
C SER A 362 23.49 6.54 -10.75
N TYR A 363 22.54 6.09 -9.92
CA TYR A 363 21.68 4.95 -10.18
C TYR A 363 20.24 5.36 -10.56
N ASN A 364 19.98 6.66 -10.79
CA ASN A 364 18.65 7.22 -11.04
C ASN A 364 17.57 6.76 -10.04
N ILE A 365 17.92 6.64 -8.77
CA ILE A 365 17.01 6.16 -7.71
C ILE A 365 16.17 7.33 -7.21
N THR A 366 14.86 7.19 -7.33
CA THR A 366 13.88 8.21 -6.91
C THR A 366 12.90 7.73 -5.85
N TYR A 367 13.00 6.47 -5.42
CA TYR A 367 12.17 5.86 -4.39
C TYR A 367 12.94 4.73 -3.69
N ILE A 368 12.45 4.31 -2.53
CA ILE A 368 12.90 3.12 -1.80
C ILE A 368 11.68 2.33 -1.27
N PRO A 369 11.78 1.00 -1.05
CA PRO A 369 12.94 0.15 -1.30
C PRO A 369 13.31 0.07 -2.78
N TYR A 370 14.60 -0.04 -3.07
CA TYR A 370 15.11 -0.29 -4.42
C TYR A 370 16.38 -1.13 -4.31
N ASN A 371 16.62 -2.04 -5.25
CA ASN A 371 17.81 -2.87 -5.22
C ASN A 371 18.44 -3.10 -6.60
N PHE A 372 19.71 -3.48 -6.62
CA PHE A 372 20.40 -4.02 -7.79
C PHE A 372 21.11 -5.31 -7.42
N LEU A 373 21.08 -6.29 -8.30
CA LEU A 373 21.93 -7.47 -8.19
C LEU A 373 23.14 -7.31 -9.10
N ILE A 374 24.32 -7.35 -8.50
CA ILE A 374 25.61 -7.19 -9.16
C ILE A 374 26.34 -8.53 -9.17
N ASP A 375 26.91 -8.89 -10.31
CA ASP A 375 27.68 -10.11 -10.46
C ASP A 375 29.13 -9.98 -9.94
N PRO A 376 29.89 -11.09 -9.85
CA PRO A 376 31.28 -11.07 -9.39
C PRO A 376 32.26 -10.19 -10.19
N ARG A 377 31.88 -9.77 -11.41
CA ARG A 377 32.66 -8.89 -12.28
C ARG A 377 32.30 -7.41 -12.06
N GLY A 378 31.32 -7.12 -11.20
CA GLY A 378 30.81 -5.77 -10.98
C GLY A 378 29.77 -5.34 -12.01
N THR A 379 29.20 -6.26 -12.78
CA THR A 379 28.15 -5.97 -13.76
C THR A 379 26.78 -6.11 -13.12
N ILE A 380 25.90 -5.13 -13.35
CA ILE A 380 24.51 -5.17 -12.90
C ILE A 380 23.75 -6.17 -13.77
N ILE A 381 23.19 -7.21 -13.15
CA ILE A 381 22.46 -8.28 -13.82
C ILE A 381 20.96 -8.26 -13.52
N ALA A 382 20.54 -7.54 -12.48
CA ALA A 382 19.14 -7.27 -12.19
C ALA A 382 19.00 -5.93 -11.46
N GLN A 383 17.82 -5.31 -11.56
CA GLN A 383 17.47 -4.07 -10.87
C GLN A 383 15.99 -4.12 -10.46
N ASP A 384 15.66 -3.51 -9.33
CA ASP A 384 14.30 -3.47 -8.77
C ASP A 384 13.65 -4.85 -8.65
N VAL A 385 14.41 -5.84 -8.17
CA VAL A 385 13.90 -7.22 -8.11
C VAL A 385 13.01 -7.45 -6.91
N SER A 386 11.89 -8.12 -7.16
CA SER A 386 11.03 -8.65 -6.09
C SER A 386 11.69 -9.80 -5.34
N GLU A 387 11.17 -10.15 -4.16
CA GLU A 387 11.65 -11.28 -3.35
C GLU A 387 11.70 -12.60 -4.15
N LYS A 388 10.63 -12.88 -4.90
CA LYS A 388 10.53 -14.10 -5.71
C LYS A 388 11.54 -14.12 -6.85
N GLU A 389 11.69 -13.01 -7.57
CA GLU A 389 12.66 -12.92 -8.67
C GLU A 389 14.10 -13.05 -8.16
N LEU A 390 14.38 -12.45 -7.00
CA LEU A 390 15.69 -12.54 -6.36
C LEU A 390 16.02 -13.99 -5.97
N ASP A 391 15.08 -14.71 -5.37
CA ASP A 391 15.23 -16.14 -5.07
C ASP A 391 15.55 -16.96 -6.33
N GLU A 392 14.75 -16.78 -7.39
CA GLU A 392 14.91 -17.51 -8.66
C GLU A 392 16.27 -17.22 -9.31
N ILE A 393 16.71 -15.97 -9.33
CA ILE A 393 18.00 -15.59 -9.89
C ILE A 393 19.14 -16.18 -9.06
N LEU A 394 19.08 -16.06 -7.72
CA LEU A 394 20.14 -16.56 -6.84
C LEU A 394 20.24 -18.09 -6.87
N ASP A 395 19.13 -18.83 -6.87
CA ASP A 395 19.15 -20.29 -7.00
C ASP A 395 19.75 -20.75 -8.34
N LYS A 396 19.56 -19.96 -9.40
CA LYS A 396 20.15 -20.24 -10.71
C LYS A 396 21.65 -19.97 -10.76
N VAL A 397 22.11 -18.85 -10.19
CA VAL A 397 23.51 -18.39 -10.31
C VAL A 397 24.42 -18.90 -9.20
N LEU A 398 23.88 -19.33 -8.06
CA LEU A 398 24.62 -19.78 -6.87
C LEU A 398 24.21 -21.19 -6.45
N LYS A 399 24.59 -22.18 -7.27
CA LYS A 399 24.35 -23.60 -7.00
C LYS A 399 25.13 -24.12 -5.81
#